data_AF-A0A356GNP2-F1
#
_entry.id   AF-A0A356GNP2-F1
#
_cell.length_a   1.000
_cell.length_b   1.000
_cell.length_c   1.000
_cell.angle_alpha   90.00
_cell.angle_beta   90.00
_cell.angle_gamma   90.00
#
_symmetry.space_group_name_H-M   'P 1'
#
loop_
_entity.id
_entity.type
_entity.pdbx_description
1 polymer ?
#
loop_
_entity_poly.entity_id
_entity_poly.type
_entity_poly.pdbx_seq_one_letter_code
_entity_poly.pdbx_strand_id
1 'polypeptide(L)'
;PPVTAGIQTAEFAIAETGTIVQTSRGGKTLLPGLLTDIHVAILSHGIFHAAMEECLEVLSADPPRNISCITGPSRTADIELTLTIGVHGPRGVIAVLTSPSPG
;
A
#
# COMPACT_ATOMS: atom_id res chain seq x y z
N PRO A 1 -17.05 11.19 13.97
CA PRO A 1 -15.65 11.69 13.98
C PRO A 1 -14.92 11.10 12.77
N PRO A 2 -13.98 11.82 12.14
CA PRO A 2 -13.14 11.22 11.09
C PRO A 2 -12.34 10.03 11.66
N VAL A 3 -12.14 8.99 10.86
CA VAL A 3 -11.37 7.80 11.26
C VAL A 3 -9.89 8.15 11.20
N THR A 4 -9.27 8.25 12.37
CA THR A 4 -7.88 8.73 12.50
C THR A 4 -6.86 7.77 11.89
N ALA A 5 -7.05 6.47 12.04
CA ALA A 5 -6.11 5.49 11.51
C ALA A 5 -6.80 4.21 11.05
N GLY A 6 -6.27 3.62 9.98
CA GLY A 6 -6.66 2.31 9.46
C GLY A 6 -5.47 1.38 9.39
N ILE A 7 -5.62 0.16 9.87
CA ILE A 7 -4.57 -0.86 9.86
C ILE A 7 -4.97 -1.98 8.91
N GLN A 8 -4.06 -2.39 8.04
CA GLN A 8 -4.31 -3.47 7.08
C GLN A 8 -3.02 -4.20 6.72
N THR A 9 -3.09 -5.52 6.53
CA THR A 9 -2.00 -6.32 5.95
C THR A 9 -1.90 -6.07 4.45
N ALA A 10 -0.68 -5.83 3.96
CA ALA A 10 -0.44 -5.76 2.53
C ALA A 10 -0.62 -7.13 1.86
N GLU A 11 -1.04 -7.14 0.59
CA GLU A 11 -1.02 -8.36 -0.22
C GLU A 11 0.40 -8.59 -0.75
N PHE A 12 1.03 -7.56 -1.32
CA PHE A 12 2.41 -7.58 -1.81
C PHE A 12 3.14 -6.28 -1.50
N ALA A 13 4.47 -6.30 -1.57
CA ALA A 13 5.34 -5.14 -1.55
C ALA A 13 6.35 -5.22 -2.69
N ILE A 14 6.52 -4.12 -3.43
CA ILE A 14 7.41 -4.06 -4.60
C ILE A 14 8.64 -3.23 -4.23
N ALA A 15 9.81 -3.86 -4.29
CA ALA A 15 11.07 -3.27 -3.83
C ALA A 15 11.55 -2.12 -4.73
N GLU A 16 11.47 -2.28 -6.06
CA GLU A 16 12.04 -1.30 -7.01
C GLU A 16 11.42 0.11 -6.87
N THR A 17 10.13 0.18 -6.56
CA THR A 17 9.35 1.42 -6.48
C THR A 17 9.01 1.83 -5.06
N GLY A 18 9.30 0.97 -4.06
CA GLY A 18 8.81 1.15 -2.70
C GLY A 18 7.28 1.21 -2.66
N THR A 19 6.61 0.26 -3.30
CA THR A 19 5.14 0.21 -3.42
C THR A 19 4.54 -0.83 -2.49
N ILE A 20 3.46 -0.47 -1.81
CA ILE A 20 2.59 -1.39 -1.08
C ILE A 20 1.39 -1.71 -1.99
N VAL A 21 1.10 -2.99 -2.18
CA VAL A 21 -0.04 -3.46 -2.97
C VAL A 21 -1.11 -4.00 -2.04
N GLN A 22 -2.32 -3.46 -2.18
CA GLN A 22 -3.52 -3.92 -1.48
C GLN A 22 -4.55 -4.40 -2.49
N THR A 23 -5.28 -5.46 -2.15
CA THR A 23 -6.30 -6.01 -3.04
C THR A 23 -7.59 -6.30 -2.27
N SER A 24 -8.68 -6.46 -3.02
CA SER A 24 -9.94 -6.98 -2.48
C SER A 24 -10.03 -8.51 -2.47
N ARG A 25 -8.91 -9.21 -2.68
CA ARG A 25 -8.85 -10.68 -2.66
C ARG A 25 -9.31 -11.21 -1.29
N GLY A 26 -10.07 -12.30 -1.30
CA GLY A 26 -10.62 -12.89 -0.07
C GLY A 26 -11.64 -12.00 0.65
N GLY A 27 -12.25 -11.04 -0.05
CA GLY A 27 -13.24 -10.13 0.54
C GLY A 27 -12.64 -9.02 1.40
N LYS A 28 -11.32 -8.81 1.34
CA LYS A 28 -10.64 -7.70 2.04
C LYS A 28 -11.17 -6.36 1.54
N THR A 29 -11.31 -5.41 2.45
CA THR A 29 -11.65 -4.02 2.14
C THR A 29 -10.39 -3.22 1.82
N LEU A 30 -10.54 -2.17 1.01
CA LEU A 30 -9.47 -1.18 0.75
C LEU A 30 -9.67 0.12 1.53
N LEU A 31 -10.76 0.24 2.31
CA LEU A 31 -11.11 1.47 3.02
C LEU A 31 -10.00 1.99 3.95
N PRO A 32 -9.22 1.15 4.68
CA PRO A 32 -8.10 1.64 5.49
C PRO A 32 -7.09 2.47 4.70
N GLY A 33 -6.73 2.05 3.48
CA GLY A 33 -5.80 2.77 2.61
C GLY A 33 -6.42 3.93 1.81
N LEU A 34 -7.74 4.15 1.92
CA LEU A 34 -8.46 5.15 1.12
C LEU A 34 -9.11 6.27 1.93
N LEU A 35 -9.63 5.96 3.13
CA LEU A 35 -10.49 6.89 3.90
C LEU A 35 -9.91 7.36 5.23
N THR A 36 -8.78 6.82 5.66
CA THR A 36 -8.20 7.16 6.97
C THR A 36 -7.15 8.24 6.86
N ASP A 37 -6.98 9.07 7.90
CA ASP A 37 -5.93 10.07 7.92
C ASP A 37 -4.54 9.42 7.91
N ILE A 38 -4.37 8.32 8.65
CA ILE A 38 -3.15 7.52 8.73
C ILE A 38 -3.42 6.07 8.34
N HIS A 39 -2.76 5.60 7.29
CA HIS A 39 -2.80 4.19 6.90
C HIS A 39 -1.56 3.45 7.41
N VAL A 40 -1.75 2.39 8.19
CA VAL A 40 -0.70 1.52 8.69
C VAL A 40 -0.75 0.19 7.92
N ALA A 41 0.26 -0.04 7.08
CA ALA A 41 0.41 -1.25 6.30
C ALA A 41 1.34 -2.24 7.01
N ILE A 42 0.83 -3.44 7.30
CA ILE A 42 1.61 -4.53 7.90
C ILE A 42 2.24 -5.36 6.77
N LEU A 43 3.57 -5.47 6.80
CA LEU A 43 4.38 -6.19 5.82
C LEU A 43 4.96 -7.47 6.45
N SER A 44 4.58 -8.61 5.87
CA SER A 44 5.16 -9.92 6.20
C SER A 44 6.38 -10.22 5.32
N HIS A 45 7.26 -11.13 5.74
CA HIS A 45 8.50 -11.40 5.00
C HIS A 45 8.28 -12.02 3.61
N GLY A 46 7.22 -12.81 3.42
CA GLY A 46 6.99 -13.59 2.19
C GLY A 46 6.25 -12.86 1.07
N ILE A 47 6.02 -11.55 1.18
CA ILE A 47 5.18 -10.80 0.23
C ILE A 47 5.96 -9.83 -0.66
N PHE A 48 7.30 -9.87 -0.59
CA PHE A 48 8.15 -8.96 -1.35
C PHE A 48 8.43 -9.50 -2.75
N HIS A 49 8.21 -8.63 -3.73
CA HIS A 49 8.55 -8.82 -5.14
C HIS A 49 9.61 -7.78 -5.54
N ALA A 50 10.50 -8.13 -6.45
CA ALA A 50 11.51 -7.20 -6.93
C ALA A 50 10.87 -6.10 -7.79
N ALA A 51 10.03 -6.51 -8.74
CA ALA A 51 9.43 -5.63 -9.74
C ALA A 51 7.89 -5.75 -9.85
N MET A 52 7.25 -4.76 -10.46
CA MET A 52 5.80 -4.72 -10.65
C MET A 52 5.28 -5.89 -11.47
N GLU A 53 6.01 -6.30 -12.51
CA GLU A 53 5.63 -7.39 -13.41
C GLU A 53 5.44 -8.70 -12.64
N GLU A 54 6.33 -9.01 -11.71
CA GLU A 54 6.25 -10.21 -10.86
C GLU A 54 4.96 -10.21 -10.02
N CYS A 55 4.57 -9.04 -9.49
CA CYS A 55 3.34 -8.89 -8.74
C CYS A 55 2.10 -9.05 -9.64
N LEU A 56 2.13 -8.46 -10.84
CA LEU A 56 1.01 -8.54 -11.80
C LEU A 56 0.82 -9.95 -12.35
N GLU A 57 1.90 -10.70 -12.58
CA GLU A 57 1.85 -12.10 -12.98
C GLU A 57 1.07 -12.92 -11.93
N VAL A 58 1.40 -12.79 -10.65
CA VAL A 58 0.69 -13.49 -9.56
C VAL A 58 -0.78 -13.05 -9.45
N LEU A 59 -1.07 -11.76 -9.62
CA LEU A 59 -2.44 -11.25 -9.56
C LEU A 59 -3.28 -11.68 -10.76
N SER A 60 -2.68 -11.89 -11.93
CA SER A 60 -3.40 -12.25 -13.16
C SER A 60 -4.00 -13.65 -13.14
N ALA A 61 -3.43 -14.58 -12.36
CA ALA A 61 -3.93 -15.96 -12.24
C ALA A 61 -5.32 -16.04 -11.56
N ASP A 62 -5.59 -15.13 -10.61
CA ASP A 62 -6.89 -14.94 -9.96
C ASP A 62 -7.09 -13.44 -9.66
N PRO A 63 -7.63 -12.67 -10.64
CA PRO A 63 -7.64 -11.23 -10.57
C PRO A 63 -8.65 -10.72 -9.52
N PRO A 64 -8.19 -9.96 -8.50
CA PRO A 64 -9.09 -9.36 -7.53
C PRO A 64 -9.92 -8.26 -8.20
N ARG A 65 -11.07 -7.93 -7.61
CA ARG A 65 -11.95 -6.86 -8.13
C ARG A 65 -11.29 -5.48 -8.10
N ASN A 66 -10.39 -5.27 -7.14
CA ASN A 66 -9.71 -4.01 -6.91
C ASN A 66 -8.26 -4.28 -6.55
N ILE A 67 -7.37 -3.48 -7.12
CA ILE A 67 -5.94 -3.41 -6.79
C ILE A 67 -5.65 -1.93 -6.50
N SER A 68 -5.02 -1.66 -5.36
CA SER A 68 -4.55 -0.34 -4.98
C SER A 68 -3.05 -0.41 -4.77
N CYS A 69 -2.32 0.42 -5.52
CA CYS A 69 -0.87 0.56 -5.41
C CYS A 69 -0.58 1.87 -4.68
N ILE A 70 0.00 1.77 -3.49
CA ILE A 70 0.43 2.90 -2.67
C ILE A 70 1.95 3.00 -2.81
N THR A 71 2.42 3.84 -3.72
CA THR A 71 3.84 4.04 -4.00
C THR A 71 4.41 5.13 -3.11
N GLY A 72 5.67 4.96 -2.68
CA GLY A 72 6.41 5.88 -1.81
C GLY A 72 6.30 7.36 -2.22
N PRO A 73 6.65 8.28 -1.31
CA PRO A 73 6.32 9.69 -1.43
C PRO A 73 6.75 10.24 -2.79
N SER A 74 5.78 10.72 -3.55
CA SER A 74 6.04 11.44 -4.80
C SER A 74 7.02 12.55 -4.51
N ARG A 75 8.23 12.42 -5.05
CA ARG A 75 9.25 13.48 -5.00
C ARG A 75 9.02 14.47 -6.16
N THR A 76 7.77 14.87 -6.39
CA THR A 76 7.37 15.96 -7.30
C THR A 76 7.78 17.31 -6.70
N ALA A 77 9.09 17.50 -6.51
CA ALA A 77 9.65 18.71 -5.93
C ALA A 77 9.80 19.87 -6.93
N ASP A 78 9.38 19.75 -8.20
CA ASP A 78 9.84 20.71 -9.21
C ASP A 78 8.89 20.94 -10.42
N ILE A 79 7.59 21.17 -10.19
CA ILE A 79 6.72 21.73 -11.25
C ILE A 79 5.86 22.91 -10.76
N GLU A 80 5.33 22.88 -9.52
CA GLU A 80 4.40 23.95 -9.08
C GLU A 80 4.77 24.68 -7.77
N LEU A 81 5.87 24.32 -7.10
CA LEU A 81 6.33 24.90 -5.81
C LEU A 81 5.27 24.96 -4.68
N THR A 82 4.07 24.43 -4.92
CA THR A 82 2.95 24.39 -4.00
C THR A 82 2.63 22.92 -3.78
N LEU A 83 3.07 22.38 -2.64
CA LEU A 83 2.68 21.04 -2.21
C LEU A 83 1.17 21.04 -2.00
N THR A 84 0.41 20.46 -2.93
CA THR A 84 -1.00 20.14 -2.71
C THR A 84 -1.05 18.99 -1.70
N ILE A 85 -1.15 19.33 -0.42
CA ILE A 85 -1.22 18.35 0.67
C ILE A 85 -2.59 17.66 0.61
N GLY A 86 -2.61 16.41 0.15
CA GLY A 86 -3.58 15.40 0.59
C GLY A 86 -5.02 15.53 0.11
N VAL A 87 -5.27 15.53 -1.20
CA VAL A 87 -6.63 15.33 -1.75
C VAL A 87 -6.88 13.90 -2.30
N HIS A 88 -5.86 13.03 -2.33
CA HIS A 88 -5.91 11.72 -3.01
C HIS A 88 -5.54 10.53 -2.13
N GLY A 89 -5.95 10.51 -0.87
CA GLY A 89 -5.75 9.38 0.06
C GLY A 89 -5.26 9.78 1.45
N PRO A 90 -4.77 8.82 2.25
CA PRO A 90 -4.25 9.08 3.60
C PRO A 90 -3.18 10.17 3.62
N ARG A 91 -3.21 11.00 4.66
CA ARG A 91 -2.21 12.07 4.89
C ARG A 91 -0.87 11.50 5.32
N GLY A 92 -0.86 10.31 5.89
CA GLY A 92 0.35 9.57 6.25
C GLY A 92 0.20 8.08 6.00
N VAL A 93 1.29 7.46 5.57
CA VAL A 93 1.40 6.00 5.41
C VAL A 93 2.56 5.50 6.24
N ILE A 94 2.33 4.49 7.07
CA ILE A 94 3.33 3.85 7.92
C ILE A 94 3.45 2.39 7.47
N ALA A 95 4.63 1.99 7.00
CA ALA A 95 4.95 0.61 6.69
C ALA A 95 5.60 -0.06 7.91
N VAL A 96 4.99 -1.15 8.40
CA VAL A 96 5.52 -1.93 9.53
C VAL A 96 6.00 -3.27 9.02
N LEU A 97 7.33 -3.44 8.94
CA LEU A 97 7.93 -4.74 8.68
C LEU A 97 7.89 -5.56 9.97
N THR A 98 7.12 -6.65 9.94
CA THR A 98 7.03 -7.59 11.06
C THR A 98 8.31 -8.40 11.14
N SER A 99 8.79 -8.75 12.34
CA SER A 99 9.87 -9.73 12.51
C SER A 99 9.39 -11.13 12.10
N PRO A 100 10.27 -12.02 11.62
CA PRO A 100 9.86 -13.39 11.39
C PRO A 100 9.45 -13.99 12.74
N SER A 101 8.34 -14.74 12.78
CA SER A 101 7.97 -15.46 13.99
C SER A 101 9.11 -16.44 14.32
N PRO A 102 9.62 -16.48 15.56
CA PRO A 102 10.48 -17.60 15.97
C PRO A 102 9.65 -18.87 15.80
N GLY A 103 10.15 -19.80 14.98
CA GLY A 103 9.62 -21.15 14.87
C GLY A 103 9.98 -22.00 16.07
#